data_AF-A0A9X0BVU3-F1
#
_entry.id   AF-A0A9X0BVU3-F1
#
_cell.length_a   1.000
_cell.length_b   1.000
_cell.length_c   1.000
_cell.angle_alpha   90.00
_cell.angle_beta   90.00
_cell.angle_gamma   90.00
#
_symmetry.space_group_name_H-M   'P 1'
#
loop_
_entity.id
_entity.type
_entity.pdbx_description
1 polymer ?
#
loop_
_entity_poly.entity_id
_entity_poly.type
_entity_poly.pdbx_seq_one_letter_code
_entity_poly.pdbx_strand_id
1 'polypeptide(L)'
;MDASDTSYKKEPLACSNYSSPSDVEKPSPHLPTTVDLAPLDIEITYPEGGRDAWLVVLGAWCGLTSSLGIYNTSGVFEVVISKVILPEASSSTLGWIFSVYAFVNWVCGVQIGPTFDAMGPRALIIAGTICTLIGIFTLSVSTEYYQIFLSFSIMTGIGSSLLLTPSMGCVAHWFMERRGLASGIAFIGGGFGGVLFPLMIQSLFPHVGWGWSIRILGFVLLVLCAISVAFCRSRIPPRKGAETTWRDTLPDYKIFMDGTGAMALTTAGVLLTDLAYFIPITYTPRYYIDRQNLSDDEALTGSSAFAYQLLAILNAASCVGRYVAGDMADRFGRYNTMIVSLFFCTVSVLGFWLPDILAPDLDSYALVVVFILLFGFAKLKNMDGIMRAALR
;
A
#
# COMPACT_ATOMS: atom_id res chain seq x y z
N MET A 1 -27.08 43.44 59.35
CA MET A 1 -27.90 43.13 58.17
C MET A 1 -27.22 41.98 57.46
N ASP A 2 -27.96 40.90 57.36
CA ASP A 2 -27.44 39.55 57.54
C ASP A 2 -26.77 38.95 56.31
N ALA A 3 -25.84 38.04 56.58
CA ALA A 3 -25.61 36.88 55.73
C ALA A 3 -25.93 35.64 56.57
N SER A 4 -27.01 34.93 56.23
CA SER A 4 -27.37 33.62 56.78
C SER A 4 -26.49 32.53 56.17
N ASP A 5 -25.87 31.63 56.95
CA ASP A 5 -26.45 30.43 57.61
C ASP A 5 -26.94 29.36 56.62
N THR A 6 -26.74 28.04 56.83
CA THR A 6 -26.32 27.29 58.04
C THR A 6 -25.61 25.97 57.68
N SER A 7 -24.96 25.30 58.66
CA SER A 7 -24.58 23.87 58.60
C SER A 7 -25.04 23.11 59.86
N TYR A 8 -25.54 21.87 59.73
CA TYR A 8 -25.77 20.90 60.84
C TYR A 8 -25.62 19.46 60.26
N LYS A 9 -24.76 18.54 60.77
CA LYS A 9 -24.77 17.73 62.02
C LYS A 9 -26.01 16.80 62.17
N LYS A 10 -26.00 15.59 62.79
CA LYS A 10 -25.06 14.48 63.07
C LYS A 10 -25.79 13.47 64.01
N GLU A 11 -26.04 12.22 63.57
CA GLU A 11 -26.25 10.95 64.37
C GLU A 11 -27.25 10.91 65.58
N PRO A 12 -27.42 9.80 66.34
CA PRO A 12 -28.06 8.50 65.99
C PRO A 12 -29.12 8.03 67.04
N LEU A 13 -29.76 6.84 66.88
CA LEU A 13 -30.47 5.99 67.88
C LEU A 13 -31.19 4.83 67.13
N ALA A 14 -31.63 3.68 67.68
CA ALA A 14 -31.13 2.66 68.61
C ALA A 14 -32.28 1.63 68.84
N CYS A 15 -32.00 0.32 68.72
CA CYS A 15 -32.68 -0.86 69.32
C CYS A 15 -34.24 -1.01 69.36
N SER A 16 -34.74 -2.17 68.89
CA SER A 16 -35.39 -3.15 69.79
C SER A 16 -35.37 -4.58 69.21
N ASN A 17 -35.34 -5.59 70.11
CA ASN A 17 -35.28 -7.03 69.78
C ASN A 17 -36.68 -7.65 69.65
N TYR A 18 -36.82 -8.85 69.06
CA TYR A 18 -37.40 -10.04 69.72
C TYR A 18 -37.25 -11.35 68.89
N SER A 19 -37.34 -12.48 69.58
CA SER A 19 -37.04 -13.88 69.20
C SER A 19 -38.33 -14.74 69.12
N SER A 20 -38.46 -15.97 68.59
CA SER A 20 -37.70 -16.97 67.77
C SER A 20 -38.55 -18.28 67.74
N PRO A 21 -38.14 -19.50 67.30
CA PRO A 21 -37.08 -19.99 66.39
C PRO A 21 -37.64 -20.97 65.30
N SER A 22 -36.75 -21.75 64.65
CA SER A 22 -36.96 -23.03 63.92
C SER A 22 -37.90 -23.11 62.71
N ASP A 23 -37.32 -23.33 61.52
CA ASP A 23 -37.49 -24.57 60.74
C ASP A 23 -36.34 -24.75 59.72
N VAL A 24 -36.10 -26.00 59.26
CA VAL A 24 -34.96 -26.42 58.41
C VAL A 24 -35.49 -27.13 57.15
N GLU A 25 -34.68 -27.16 56.07
CA GLU A 25 -34.98 -27.59 54.68
C GLU A 25 -35.65 -26.50 53.82
N LYS A 26 -35.33 -26.29 52.53
CA LYS A 26 -34.45 -27.00 51.57
C LYS A 26 -34.00 -25.99 50.48
N PRO A 27 -32.79 -26.06 49.89
CA PRO A 27 -32.37 -25.09 48.88
C PRO A 27 -32.98 -25.39 47.49
N SER A 28 -33.63 -24.39 46.89
CA SER A 28 -34.04 -24.39 45.49
C SER A 28 -32.85 -24.13 44.55
N PRO A 29 -32.80 -24.75 43.35
CA PRO A 29 -31.69 -24.56 42.41
C PRO A 29 -31.82 -23.22 41.68
N HIS A 30 -31.27 -22.16 42.25
CA HIS A 30 -31.05 -20.92 41.53
C HIS A 30 -29.95 -21.15 40.48
N LEU A 31 -30.27 -20.90 39.20
CA LEU A 31 -29.25 -20.87 38.14
C LEU A 31 -28.16 -19.88 38.55
N PRO A 32 -26.87 -20.19 38.34
CA PRO A 32 -25.81 -19.21 38.55
C PRO A 32 -26.05 -18.03 37.61
N THR A 33 -26.28 -16.86 38.23
CA THR A 33 -26.42 -15.58 37.53
C THR A 33 -25.19 -15.34 36.67
N THR A 34 -25.42 -14.73 35.50
CA THR A 34 -24.43 -14.35 34.49
C THR A 34 -23.05 -14.04 35.08
N VAL A 35 -22.04 -14.81 34.66
CA VAL A 35 -20.64 -14.41 34.82
C VAL A 35 -20.49 -13.10 34.05
N ASP A 36 -20.23 -12.00 34.78
CA ASP A 36 -19.77 -10.76 34.18
C ASP A 36 -18.40 -11.01 33.56
N LEU A 37 -18.40 -11.37 32.28
CA LEU A 37 -17.23 -11.36 31.43
C LEU A 37 -16.87 -9.88 31.19
N ALA A 38 -16.19 -9.28 32.16
CA ALA A 38 -15.43 -8.06 31.94
C ALA A 38 -14.61 -8.26 30.64
N PRO A 39 -14.63 -7.31 29.70
CA PRO A 39 -13.83 -7.43 28.49
C PRO A 39 -12.38 -7.69 28.89
N LEU A 40 -11.82 -8.81 28.44
CA LEU A 40 -10.38 -8.99 28.43
C LEU A 40 -9.84 -7.94 27.47
N ASP A 41 -9.44 -6.79 28.01
CA ASP A 41 -8.62 -5.81 27.31
C ASP A 41 -7.27 -6.48 27.03
N ILE A 42 -7.21 -7.22 25.91
CA ILE A 42 -6.00 -7.84 25.40
C ILE A 42 -5.06 -6.70 25.04
N GLU A 43 -4.14 -6.38 25.95
CA GLU A 43 -3.14 -5.34 25.76
C GLU A 43 -2.35 -5.64 24.47
N ILE A 44 -2.58 -4.83 23.43
CA ILE A 44 -2.02 -5.06 22.09
C ILE A 44 -0.53 -4.69 22.13
N THR A 45 0.29 -5.64 22.58
CA THR A 45 1.75 -5.50 22.57
C THR A 45 2.27 -5.52 21.14
N TYR A 46 3.27 -4.67 20.88
CA TYR A 46 4.04 -4.67 19.63
C TYR A 46 5.46 -5.15 19.97
N PRO A 47 6.00 -6.18 19.28
CA PRO A 47 7.33 -6.70 19.59
C PRO A 47 8.48 -5.79 19.11
N GLU A 48 8.20 -4.80 18.25
CA GLU A 48 9.15 -3.82 17.68
C GLU A 48 10.43 -4.43 17.05
N GLY A 49 10.37 -5.72 16.70
CA GLY A 49 11.49 -6.50 16.18
C GLY A 49 11.40 -7.99 16.50
N GLY A 50 12.56 -8.65 16.49
CA GLY A 50 12.66 -10.12 16.59
C GLY A 50 12.61 -10.81 15.23
N ARG A 51 12.98 -12.10 15.20
CA ARG A 51 13.08 -12.89 13.96
C ARG A 51 11.76 -12.91 13.19
N ASP A 52 10.65 -13.18 13.87
CA ASP A 52 9.34 -13.29 13.23
C ASP A 52 8.84 -11.95 12.65
N ALA A 53 9.09 -10.82 13.32
CA ALA A 53 8.71 -9.50 12.81
C ALA A 53 9.48 -9.15 11.52
N TRP A 54 10.79 -9.43 11.48
CA TRP A 54 11.60 -9.22 10.28
C TRP A 54 11.29 -10.21 9.15
N LEU A 55 10.89 -11.44 9.47
CA LEU A 55 10.34 -12.38 8.48
C LEU A 55 9.02 -11.88 7.90
N VAL A 56 8.13 -11.30 8.71
CA VAL A 56 6.90 -10.65 8.21
C VAL A 56 7.22 -9.47 7.30
N VAL A 57 8.23 -8.65 7.63
CA VAL A 57 8.72 -7.58 6.73
C VAL A 57 9.27 -8.15 5.42
N LEU A 58 9.99 -9.28 5.44
CA LEU A 58 10.44 -9.98 4.22
C LEU A 58 9.27 -10.52 3.39
N GLY A 59 8.26 -11.12 4.03
CA GLY A 59 7.04 -11.59 3.35
C GLY A 59 6.26 -10.44 2.71
N ALA A 60 6.14 -9.31 3.42
CA ALA A 60 5.50 -8.11 2.91
C ALA A 60 6.34 -7.47 1.78
N TRP A 61 7.66 -7.44 1.90
CA TRP A 61 8.57 -7.01 0.85
C TRP A 61 8.35 -7.83 -0.42
N CYS A 62 8.29 -9.16 -0.35
CA CYS A 62 8.02 -10.01 -1.51
C CYS A 62 6.62 -9.76 -2.11
N GLY A 63 5.58 -9.60 -1.28
CA GLY A 63 4.22 -9.31 -1.74
C GLY A 63 4.11 -7.94 -2.44
N LEU A 64 4.79 -6.92 -1.89
CA LEU A 64 4.89 -5.59 -2.47
C LEU A 64 5.78 -5.58 -3.74
N THR A 65 6.84 -6.39 -3.80
CA THR A 65 7.62 -6.62 -5.03
C THR A 65 6.75 -7.20 -6.13
N SER A 66 5.93 -8.21 -5.84
CA SER A 66 5.01 -8.78 -6.83
C SER A 66 3.96 -7.78 -7.29
N SER A 67 3.28 -7.08 -6.37
CA SER A 67 2.19 -6.16 -6.73
C SER A 67 2.70 -4.84 -7.34
N LEU A 68 3.48 -4.06 -6.59
CA LEU A 68 3.96 -2.76 -7.04
C LEU A 68 5.05 -2.88 -8.11
N GLY A 69 5.77 -4.00 -8.18
CA GLY A 69 6.72 -4.25 -9.26
C GLY A 69 6.03 -4.41 -10.62
N ILE A 70 4.96 -5.23 -10.71
CA ILE A 70 4.13 -5.32 -11.91
C ILE A 70 3.56 -3.93 -12.27
N TYR A 71 3.07 -3.20 -11.26
CA TYR A 71 2.55 -1.85 -11.44
C TYR A 71 3.57 -0.89 -12.07
N ASN A 72 4.79 -0.84 -11.54
CA ASN A 72 5.88 -0.03 -12.06
C ASN A 72 6.40 -0.51 -13.43
N THR A 73 6.07 -1.74 -13.85
CA THR A 73 6.45 -2.34 -15.15
C THR A 73 5.42 -2.09 -16.25
N SER A 74 4.24 -1.56 -15.91
CA SER A 74 3.13 -1.27 -16.84
C SER A 74 3.55 -0.55 -18.13
N GLY A 75 4.41 0.46 -18.04
CA GLY A 75 4.90 1.19 -19.22
C GLY A 75 5.73 0.34 -20.20
N VAL A 76 6.48 -0.66 -19.71
CA VAL A 76 7.20 -1.61 -20.60
C VAL A 76 6.23 -2.60 -21.23
N PHE A 77 5.21 -3.04 -20.49
CA PHE A 77 4.13 -3.84 -21.09
C PHE A 77 3.36 -3.05 -22.16
N GLU A 78 3.09 -1.76 -21.98
CA GLU A 78 2.45 -0.89 -22.98
C GLU A 78 3.23 -0.88 -24.30
N VAL A 79 4.54 -0.61 -24.24
CA VAL A 79 5.41 -0.55 -25.43
C VAL A 79 5.55 -1.90 -26.13
N VAL A 80 5.63 -3.01 -25.38
CA VAL A 80 5.75 -4.33 -26.00
C VAL A 80 4.42 -4.81 -26.57
N ILE A 81 3.30 -4.57 -25.88
CA ILE A 81 1.97 -4.93 -26.39
C ILE A 81 1.63 -4.10 -27.64
N SER A 82 1.92 -2.80 -27.64
CA SER A 82 1.68 -1.93 -28.81
C SER A 82 2.50 -2.36 -30.02
N LYS A 83 3.79 -2.66 -29.87
CA LYS A 83 4.65 -3.00 -31.01
C LYS A 83 4.51 -4.44 -31.52
N VAL A 84 4.17 -5.39 -30.65
CA VAL A 84 4.35 -6.83 -30.94
C VAL A 84 3.02 -7.58 -31.07
N ILE A 85 2.00 -7.20 -30.32
CA ILE A 85 0.74 -7.96 -30.24
C ILE A 85 -0.40 -7.20 -30.90
N LEU A 86 -0.51 -5.89 -30.68
CA LEU A 86 -1.59 -5.05 -31.17
C LEU A 86 -1.07 -3.79 -31.92
N PRO A 87 -0.29 -3.94 -33.00
CA PRO A 87 0.27 -2.82 -33.76
C PRO A 87 -0.77 -1.92 -34.43
N GLU A 88 -1.98 -2.43 -34.67
CA GLU A 88 -3.10 -1.67 -35.23
C GLU A 88 -3.96 -0.96 -34.16
N ALA A 89 -3.73 -1.22 -32.87
CA ALA A 89 -4.51 -0.62 -31.80
C ALA A 89 -4.06 0.81 -31.49
N SER A 90 -5.02 1.72 -31.38
CA SER A 90 -4.71 3.12 -31.02
C SER A 90 -4.15 3.24 -29.60
N SER A 91 -3.29 4.22 -29.37
CA SER A 91 -2.69 4.46 -28.05
C SER A 91 -3.72 4.74 -26.95
N SER A 92 -4.90 5.28 -27.28
CA SER A 92 -6.00 5.46 -26.32
C SER A 92 -6.68 4.13 -25.97
N THR A 93 -6.84 3.22 -26.95
CA THR A 93 -7.33 1.85 -26.72
C THR A 93 -6.38 1.09 -25.78
N LEU A 94 -5.07 1.15 -26.01
CA LEU A 94 -4.08 0.50 -25.13
C LEU A 94 -4.02 1.16 -23.75
N GLY A 95 -4.15 2.48 -23.67
CA GLY A 95 -4.19 3.22 -22.40
C GLY A 95 -5.31 2.74 -21.45
N TRP A 96 -6.44 2.25 -21.97
CA TRP A 96 -7.50 1.65 -21.14
C TRP A 96 -7.04 0.39 -20.40
N ILE A 97 -6.17 -0.44 -20.98
CA ILE A 97 -5.67 -1.67 -20.35
C ILE A 97 -4.95 -1.31 -19.04
N PHE A 98 -4.00 -0.39 -19.11
CA PHE A 98 -3.17 0.02 -17.97
C PHE A 98 -3.92 0.92 -16.97
N SER A 99 -4.83 1.77 -17.48
CA SER A 99 -5.67 2.62 -16.62
C SER A 99 -6.68 1.79 -15.80
N VAL A 100 -7.30 0.77 -16.40
CA VAL A 100 -8.21 -0.14 -15.68
C VAL A 100 -7.44 -1.05 -14.74
N TYR A 101 -6.25 -1.53 -15.11
CA TYR A 101 -5.36 -2.25 -14.19
C TYR A 101 -5.08 -1.40 -12.93
N ALA A 102 -4.70 -0.13 -13.11
CA ALA A 102 -4.43 0.77 -12.00
C ALA A 102 -5.69 1.04 -11.15
N PHE A 103 -6.83 1.32 -11.79
CA PHE A 103 -8.11 1.51 -11.11
C PHE A 103 -8.48 0.31 -10.25
N VAL A 104 -8.47 -0.91 -10.81
CA VAL A 104 -8.81 -2.15 -10.09
C VAL A 104 -7.83 -2.39 -8.93
N ASN A 105 -6.53 -2.22 -9.15
CA ASN A 105 -5.51 -2.41 -8.12
C ASN A 105 -5.73 -1.52 -6.89
N TRP A 106 -6.16 -0.27 -7.06
CA TRP A 106 -6.41 0.65 -5.95
C TRP A 106 -7.83 0.54 -5.38
N VAL A 107 -8.87 0.43 -6.22
CA VAL A 107 -10.28 0.41 -5.78
C VAL A 107 -10.63 -0.88 -5.01
N CYS A 108 -10.10 -2.04 -5.42
CA CYS A 108 -10.28 -3.26 -4.64
C CYS A 108 -9.70 -3.14 -3.21
N GLY A 109 -8.67 -2.31 -3.01
CA GLY A 109 -8.06 -2.05 -1.70
C GLY A 109 -9.04 -1.51 -0.65
N VAL A 110 -10.04 -0.72 -1.08
CA VAL A 110 -11.10 -0.16 -0.22
C VAL A 110 -11.91 -1.27 0.46
N GLN A 111 -12.15 -2.38 -0.26
CA GLN A 111 -12.88 -3.54 0.25
C GLN A 111 -11.95 -4.55 0.95
N ILE A 112 -10.72 -4.69 0.47
CA ILE A 112 -9.75 -5.66 1.01
C ILE A 112 -9.25 -5.24 2.40
N GLY A 113 -9.15 -3.94 2.70
CA GLY A 113 -8.74 -3.43 4.02
C GLY A 113 -9.63 -3.94 5.17
N PRO A 114 -10.94 -3.64 5.17
CA PRO A 114 -11.88 -4.18 6.17
C PRO A 114 -11.92 -5.71 6.21
N THR A 115 -11.79 -6.39 5.07
CA THR A 115 -11.70 -7.86 5.04
C THR A 115 -10.41 -8.39 5.69
N PHE A 116 -9.28 -7.68 5.56
CA PHE A 116 -8.03 -7.99 6.25
C PHE A 116 -8.17 -7.82 7.78
N ASP A 117 -8.84 -6.77 8.25
CA ASP A 117 -9.08 -6.54 9.69
C ASP A 117 -10.04 -7.58 10.30
N ALA A 118 -10.95 -8.14 9.49
CA ALA A 118 -11.94 -9.14 9.90
C ALA A 118 -11.45 -10.59 9.81
N MET A 119 -10.75 -10.97 8.73
CA MET A 119 -10.37 -12.36 8.44
C MET A 119 -8.86 -12.62 8.51
N GLY A 120 -8.05 -11.57 8.60
CA GLY A 120 -6.59 -11.65 8.56
C GLY A 120 -6.00 -11.84 7.15
N PRO A 121 -4.66 -11.85 7.03
CA PRO A 121 -3.96 -11.77 5.74
C PRO A 121 -3.98 -13.04 4.90
N ARG A 122 -3.94 -14.23 5.52
CA ARG A 122 -3.52 -15.46 4.80
C ARG A 122 -4.43 -15.80 3.62
N ALA A 123 -5.74 -15.77 3.82
CA ALA A 123 -6.70 -16.08 2.75
C ALA A 123 -6.61 -15.07 1.59
N LEU A 124 -6.44 -13.78 1.91
CA LEU A 124 -6.32 -12.70 0.93
C LEU A 124 -5.04 -12.83 0.10
N ILE A 125 -3.89 -13.08 0.74
CA ILE A 125 -2.60 -13.24 0.04
C ILE A 125 -2.58 -14.51 -0.82
N ILE A 126 -3.20 -15.61 -0.38
CA ILE A 126 -3.35 -16.84 -1.18
C ILE A 126 -4.25 -16.57 -2.41
N ALA A 127 -5.40 -15.94 -2.22
CA ALA A 127 -6.29 -15.57 -3.33
C ALA A 127 -5.59 -14.62 -4.31
N GLY A 128 -4.88 -13.61 -3.80
CA GLY A 128 -4.10 -12.66 -4.60
C GLY A 128 -2.99 -13.33 -5.41
N THR A 129 -2.28 -14.27 -4.79
CA THR A 129 -1.26 -15.11 -5.45
C THR A 129 -1.86 -15.86 -6.63
N ILE A 130 -3.01 -16.54 -6.43
CA ILE A 130 -3.68 -17.31 -7.48
C ILE A 130 -4.16 -16.39 -8.61
N CYS A 131 -4.82 -15.28 -8.30
CA CYS A 131 -5.31 -14.31 -9.29
C CYS A 131 -4.17 -13.67 -10.11
N THR A 132 -3.09 -13.23 -9.47
CA THR A 132 -1.92 -12.65 -10.15
C THR A 132 -1.23 -13.68 -11.05
N LEU A 133 -1.07 -14.92 -10.60
CA LEU A 133 -0.44 -15.95 -11.41
C LEU A 133 -1.30 -16.35 -12.61
N ILE A 134 -2.62 -16.54 -12.41
CA ILE A 134 -3.54 -16.81 -13.52
C ILE A 134 -3.51 -15.66 -14.53
N GLY A 135 -3.56 -14.41 -14.07
CA GLY A 135 -3.48 -13.23 -14.93
C GLY A 135 -2.18 -13.16 -15.75
N ILE A 136 -1.03 -13.35 -15.12
CA ILE A 136 0.28 -13.31 -15.82
C ILE A 136 0.48 -14.50 -16.76
N PHE A 137 0.10 -15.72 -16.36
CA PHE A 137 0.23 -16.89 -17.25
C PHE A 137 -0.77 -16.84 -18.43
N THR A 138 -1.98 -16.33 -18.24
CA THR A 138 -2.93 -16.11 -19.36
C THR A 138 -2.51 -14.97 -20.27
N LEU A 139 -1.90 -13.89 -19.74
CA LEU A 139 -1.27 -12.85 -20.55
C LEU A 139 -0.17 -13.41 -21.47
N SER A 140 0.59 -14.42 -21.03
CA SER A 140 1.66 -15.05 -21.82
C SER A 140 1.19 -15.76 -23.10
N VAL A 141 -0.12 -16.00 -23.23
CA VAL A 141 -0.76 -16.65 -24.40
C VAL A 141 -1.85 -15.78 -25.03
N SER A 142 -2.05 -14.56 -24.54
CA SER A 142 -3.08 -13.65 -25.05
C SER A 142 -2.62 -12.99 -26.35
N THR A 143 -3.45 -13.05 -27.38
CA THR A 143 -3.23 -12.39 -28.68
C THR A 143 -4.26 -11.28 -28.93
N GLU A 144 -5.46 -11.40 -28.37
CA GLU A 144 -6.56 -10.46 -28.59
C GLU A 144 -6.64 -9.39 -27.49
N TYR A 145 -7.10 -8.18 -27.85
CA TYR A 145 -7.29 -7.07 -26.91
C TYR A 145 -8.10 -7.47 -25.67
N TYR A 146 -9.22 -8.17 -25.84
CA TYR A 146 -10.07 -8.58 -24.71
C TYR A 146 -9.38 -9.60 -23.79
N GLN A 147 -8.49 -10.44 -24.32
CA GLN A 147 -7.74 -11.43 -23.54
C GLN A 147 -6.70 -10.72 -22.66
N ILE A 148 -5.98 -9.75 -23.23
CA ILE A 148 -5.02 -8.91 -22.50
C ILE A 148 -5.75 -8.08 -21.44
N PHE A 149 -6.89 -7.47 -21.78
CA PHE A 149 -7.69 -6.66 -20.85
C PHE A 149 -8.20 -7.49 -19.66
N LEU A 150 -8.73 -8.69 -19.88
CA LEU A 150 -9.21 -9.55 -18.79
C LEU A 150 -8.07 -10.14 -17.94
N SER A 151 -6.98 -10.59 -18.58
CA SER A 151 -5.84 -11.20 -17.88
C SER A 151 -5.01 -10.19 -17.10
N PHE A 152 -4.67 -9.06 -17.71
CA PHE A 152 -3.87 -8.01 -17.08
C PHE A 152 -4.73 -7.07 -16.24
N SER A 153 -5.70 -6.36 -16.84
CA SER A 153 -6.43 -5.30 -16.13
C SER A 153 -7.29 -5.83 -14.99
N ILE A 154 -8.03 -6.92 -15.21
CA ILE A 154 -8.95 -7.46 -14.21
C ILE A 154 -8.29 -8.50 -13.30
N MET A 155 -7.80 -9.63 -13.84
CA MET A 155 -7.26 -10.71 -13.02
C MET A 155 -5.95 -10.31 -12.29
N THR A 156 -4.98 -9.75 -13.02
CA THR A 156 -3.73 -9.28 -12.39
C THR A 156 -3.97 -8.05 -11.52
N GLY A 157 -4.94 -7.17 -11.85
CA GLY A 157 -5.34 -6.04 -11.01
C GLY A 157 -5.91 -6.46 -9.65
N ILE A 158 -6.90 -7.37 -9.63
CA ILE A 158 -7.49 -7.91 -8.40
C ILE A 158 -6.41 -8.63 -7.57
N GLY A 159 -5.59 -9.46 -8.22
CA GLY A 159 -4.49 -10.17 -7.56
C GLY A 159 -3.46 -9.25 -6.92
N SER A 160 -3.05 -8.19 -7.65
CA SER A 160 -2.12 -7.18 -7.16
C SER A 160 -2.68 -6.45 -5.93
N SER A 161 -3.98 -6.15 -5.89
CA SER A 161 -4.63 -5.49 -4.75
C SER A 161 -4.70 -6.39 -3.50
N LEU A 162 -5.00 -7.67 -3.71
CA LEU A 162 -5.04 -8.73 -2.69
C LEU A 162 -3.66 -9.07 -2.11
N LEU A 163 -2.58 -8.76 -2.83
CA LEU A 163 -1.21 -8.84 -2.31
C LEU A 163 -0.79 -7.53 -1.61
N LEU A 164 -1.12 -6.38 -2.19
CA LEU A 164 -0.75 -5.04 -1.71
C LEU A 164 -1.28 -4.78 -0.29
N THR A 165 -2.60 -4.79 -0.14
CA THR A 165 -3.28 -4.30 1.07
C THR A 165 -2.94 -5.15 2.31
N PRO A 166 -2.97 -6.50 2.25
CA PRO A 166 -2.59 -7.32 3.40
C PRO A 166 -1.11 -7.26 3.74
N SER A 167 -0.22 -7.04 2.75
CA SER A 167 1.23 -6.91 3.00
C SER A 167 1.53 -5.66 3.84
N MET A 168 0.92 -4.53 3.50
CA MET A 168 1.00 -3.29 4.29
C MET A 168 0.44 -3.49 5.70
N GLY A 169 -0.78 -4.04 5.80
CA GLY A 169 -1.44 -4.31 7.08
C GLY A 169 -0.64 -5.23 8.01
N CYS A 170 0.02 -6.25 7.46
CA CYS A 170 0.88 -7.15 8.23
C CYS A 170 2.00 -6.38 8.95
N VAL A 171 2.73 -5.50 8.26
CA VAL A 171 3.84 -4.75 8.88
C VAL A 171 3.33 -3.85 10.02
N ALA A 172 2.20 -3.19 9.81
CA ALA A 172 1.56 -2.36 10.83
C ALA A 172 1.07 -3.15 12.07
N HIS A 173 0.94 -4.47 12.00
CA HIS A 173 0.55 -5.33 13.12
C HIS A 173 1.73 -5.78 14.01
N TRP A 174 2.97 -5.59 13.55
CA TRP A 174 4.18 -5.99 14.30
C TRP A 174 5.02 -4.81 14.80
N PHE A 175 4.88 -3.64 14.18
CA PHE A 175 5.59 -2.41 14.55
C PHE A 175 4.60 -1.27 14.79
N MET A 176 4.87 -0.44 15.79
CA MET A 176 4.10 0.76 16.14
C MET A 176 5.03 1.97 16.29
N GLU A 177 6.11 1.83 17.05
CA GLU A 177 7.17 2.84 17.21
C GLU A 177 8.06 2.91 15.96
N ARG A 178 8.57 1.76 15.49
CA ARG A 178 9.44 1.67 14.31
C ARG A 178 8.68 1.39 13.00
N ARG A 179 7.41 1.82 12.95
CA ARG A 179 6.51 1.47 11.84
C ARG A 179 6.92 2.13 10.52
N GLY A 180 7.34 3.39 10.56
CA GLY A 180 7.83 4.10 9.38
C GLY A 180 9.02 3.40 8.74
N LEU A 181 10.01 3.01 9.55
CA LEU A 181 11.17 2.25 9.09
C LEU A 181 10.78 0.87 8.54
N ALA A 182 9.96 0.11 9.26
CA ALA A 182 9.55 -1.23 8.84
C ALA A 182 8.69 -1.22 7.56
N SER A 183 7.70 -0.33 7.46
CA SER A 183 6.92 -0.13 6.23
C SER A 183 7.81 0.38 5.11
N GLY A 184 8.69 1.34 5.36
CA GLY A 184 9.65 1.86 4.38
C GLY A 184 10.50 0.75 3.76
N ILE A 185 11.07 -0.14 4.60
CA ILE A 185 11.82 -1.32 4.15
C ILE A 185 10.94 -2.24 3.32
N ALA A 186 9.73 -2.59 3.75
CA ALA A 186 8.82 -3.43 2.96
C ALA A 186 8.49 -2.79 1.59
N PHE A 187 8.23 -1.49 1.55
CA PHE A 187 7.94 -0.73 0.34
C PHE A 187 9.12 -0.62 -0.64
N ILE A 188 10.38 -0.81 -0.20
CA ILE A 188 11.53 -0.92 -1.13
C ILE A 188 11.32 -2.06 -2.13
N GLY A 189 10.63 -3.14 -1.74
CA GLY A 189 10.33 -4.26 -2.64
C GLY A 189 9.60 -3.84 -3.91
N GLY A 190 8.62 -2.94 -3.78
CA GLY A 190 7.90 -2.40 -4.95
C GLY A 190 8.79 -1.61 -5.91
N GLY A 191 9.80 -0.89 -5.40
CA GLY A 191 10.79 -0.22 -6.23
C GLY A 191 11.78 -1.20 -6.86
N PHE A 192 12.24 -2.20 -6.10
CA PHE A 192 13.10 -3.29 -6.58
C PHE A 192 12.43 -4.09 -7.71
N GLY A 193 11.17 -4.49 -7.56
CA GLY A 193 10.40 -5.15 -8.63
C GLY A 193 10.23 -4.27 -9.88
N GLY A 194 10.05 -2.96 -9.67
CA GLY A 194 9.99 -1.95 -10.74
C GLY A 194 11.33 -1.65 -11.43
N VAL A 195 12.43 -2.30 -11.02
CA VAL A 195 13.72 -2.31 -11.73
C VAL A 195 14.00 -3.70 -12.28
N LEU A 196 13.77 -4.75 -11.47
CA LEU A 196 14.01 -6.15 -11.83
C LEU A 196 13.16 -6.61 -13.02
N PHE A 197 11.84 -6.39 -12.98
CA PHE A 197 10.95 -6.94 -14.01
C PHE A 197 11.11 -6.26 -15.38
N PRO A 198 11.24 -4.91 -15.50
CA PRO A 198 11.53 -4.25 -16.76
C PRO A 198 12.82 -4.76 -17.42
N LEU A 199 13.92 -4.81 -16.65
CA LEU A 199 15.23 -5.26 -17.16
C LEU A 199 15.20 -6.75 -17.55
N MET A 200 14.50 -7.58 -16.77
CA MET A 200 14.32 -9.01 -17.09
C MET A 200 13.54 -9.18 -18.39
N ILE A 201 12.44 -8.43 -18.61
CA ILE A 201 11.68 -8.49 -19.86
C ILE A 201 12.55 -7.99 -21.02
N GLN A 202 13.21 -6.84 -20.87
CA GLN A 202 14.07 -6.25 -21.91
C GLN A 202 15.22 -7.18 -22.33
N SER A 203 15.81 -7.92 -21.37
CA SER A 203 16.89 -8.88 -21.66
C SER A 203 16.39 -10.22 -22.20
N LEU A 204 15.22 -10.70 -21.78
CA LEU A 204 14.68 -12.00 -22.24
C LEU A 204 13.97 -11.89 -23.59
N PHE A 205 13.29 -10.77 -23.85
CA PHE A 205 12.45 -10.59 -25.03
C PHE A 205 13.17 -10.89 -26.36
N PRO A 206 14.42 -10.43 -26.61
CA PRO A 206 15.17 -10.75 -27.83
C PRO A 206 15.59 -12.23 -27.95
N HIS A 207 15.67 -12.97 -26.85
CA HIS A 207 16.20 -14.34 -26.81
C HIS A 207 15.12 -15.42 -26.80
N VAL A 208 14.00 -15.20 -26.10
CA VAL A 208 12.92 -16.19 -25.94
C VAL A 208 11.54 -15.69 -26.36
N GLY A 209 11.44 -14.43 -26.80
CA GLY A 209 10.18 -13.80 -27.20
C GLY A 209 9.23 -13.50 -26.04
N TRP A 210 8.10 -12.87 -26.36
CA TRP A 210 7.09 -12.44 -25.38
C TRP A 210 6.60 -13.55 -24.46
N GLY A 211 6.03 -14.62 -25.03
CA GLY A 211 5.32 -15.65 -24.24
C GLY A 211 6.20 -16.33 -23.19
N TRP A 212 7.46 -16.64 -23.52
CA TRP A 212 8.38 -17.22 -22.54
C TRP A 212 8.92 -16.18 -21.55
N SER A 213 9.15 -14.93 -21.96
CA SER A 213 9.54 -13.84 -21.04
C SER A 213 8.49 -13.64 -19.94
N ILE A 214 7.21 -13.64 -20.30
CA ILE A 214 6.10 -13.50 -19.34
C ILE A 214 5.92 -14.75 -18.48
N ARG A 215 6.18 -15.96 -18.99
CA ARG A 215 6.19 -17.18 -18.16
C ARG A 215 7.32 -17.19 -17.14
N ILE A 216 8.52 -16.73 -17.52
CA ILE A 216 9.65 -16.58 -16.61
C ILE A 216 9.31 -15.56 -15.51
N LEU A 217 8.70 -14.43 -15.86
CA LEU A 217 8.13 -13.50 -14.87
C LEU A 217 7.11 -14.18 -13.95
N GLY A 218 6.19 -14.98 -14.50
CA GLY A 218 5.22 -15.77 -13.72
C GLY A 218 5.88 -16.71 -12.71
N PHE A 219 6.98 -17.37 -13.07
CA PHE A 219 7.74 -18.22 -12.14
C PHE A 219 8.49 -17.41 -11.07
N VAL A 220 9.05 -16.24 -11.40
CA VAL A 220 9.65 -15.33 -10.41
C VAL A 220 8.59 -14.83 -9.41
N LEU A 221 7.42 -14.43 -9.91
CA LEU A 221 6.28 -14.02 -9.09
C LEU A 221 5.75 -15.16 -8.22
N LEU A 222 5.73 -16.40 -8.71
CA LEU A 222 5.35 -17.58 -7.93
C LEU A 222 6.25 -17.74 -6.69
N VAL A 223 7.57 -17.61 -6.85
CA VAL A 223 8.52 -17.69 -5.73
C VAL A 223 8.31 -16.54 -4.74
N LEU A 224 8.20 -15.30 -5.21
CA LEU A 224 7.96 -14.13 -4.36
C LEU A 224 6.63 -14.25 -3.59
N CYS A 225 5.56 -14.64 -4.27
CA CYS A 225 4.25 -14.81 -3.63
C CYS A 225 4.24 -15.99 -2.65
N ALA A 226 4.92 -17.10 -2.94
CA ALA A 226 5.06 -18.22 -1.99
C ALA A 226 5.79 -17.80 -0.70
N ILE A 227 6.86 -17.00 -0.81
CA ILE A 227 7.56 -16.39 0.34
C ILE A 227 6.62 -15.46 1.12
N SER A 228 5.82 -14.66 0.41
CA SER A 228 4.81 -13.79 1.04
C SER A 228 3.76 -14.58 1.82
N VAL A 229 3.18 -15.63 1.24
CA VAL A 229 2.21 -16.52 1.90
C VAL A 229 2.81 -17.21 3.14
N ALA A 230 4.07 -17.62 3.10
CA ALA A 230 4.72 -18.32 4.21
C ALA A 230 4.97 -17.42 5.44
N PHE A 231 5.36 -16.16 5.20
CA PHE A 231 5.80 -15.25 6.25
C PHE A 231 4.80 -14.16 6.65
N CYS A 232 3.90 -13.70 5.77
CA CYS A 232 2.88 -12.70 6.13
C CYS A 232 1.88 -13.26 7.16
N ARG A 233 1.85 -12.67 8.36
CA ARG A 233 1.05 -13.12 9.51
C ARG A 233 0.53 -11.91 10.28
N SER A 234 -0.75 -11.92 10.65
CA SER A 234 -1.27 -10.98 11.65
C SER A 234 -0.88 -11.44 13.05
N ARG A 235 -0.53 -10.49 13.93
CA ARG A 235 -0.41 -10.70 15.37
C ARG A 235 -1.64 -10.20 16.15
N ILE A 236 -2.30 -9.14 15.65
CA ILE A 236 -3.49 -8.58 16.27
C ILE A 236 -4.67 -9.54 16.05
N PRO A 237 -5.46 -9.88 17.09
CA PRO A 237 -6.65 -10.72 16.92
C PRO A 237 -7.68 -10.04 16.00
N PRO A 238 -8.43 -10.80 15.17
CA PRO A 238 -9.37 -10.20 14.24
C PRO A 238 -10.49 -9.46 14.98
N ARG A 239 -10.90 -8.29 14.47
CA ARG A 239 -11.76 -7.33 15.20
C ARG A 239 -13.10 -7.91 15.69
N LYS A 240 -13.59 -8.99 15.07
CA LYS A 240 -14.90 -9.63 15.37
C LYS A 240 -14.87 -11.18 15.40
N GLY A 241 -13.69 -11.79 15.56
CA GLY A 241 -13.58 -13.24 15.75
C GLY A 241 -14.10 -14.09 14.57
N ALA A 242 -14.64 -15.27 14.86
CA ALA A 242 -15.12 -16.22 13.85
C ALA A 242 -16.57 -15.96 13.37
N GLU A 243 -17.30 -15.06 14.02
CA GLU A 243 -18.70 -14.70 13.68
C GLU A 243 -18.80 -13.47 12.77
N THR A 244 -17.72 -13.13 12.05
CA THR A 244 -17.69 -12.00 11.11
C THR A 244 -18.77 -12.14 10.04
N THR A 245 -19.76 -11.25 10.07
CA THR A 245 -20.80 -11.18 9.05
C THR A 245 -20.28 -10.36 7.86
N TRP A 246 -20.77 -10.61 6.64
CA TRP A 246 -20.40 -9.83 5.44
C TRP A 246 -20.58 -8.30 5.59
N ARG A 247 -21.44 -7.87 6.52
CA ARG A 247 -21.67 -6.45 6.87
C ARG A 247 -20.50 -5.84 7.64
N ASP A 248 -19.73 -6.66 8.36
CA ASP A 248 -18.57 -6.24 9.15
C ASP A 248 -17.34 -5.98 8.29
N THR A 249 -17.32 -6.55 7.08
CA THR A 249 -16.31 -6.29 6.06
C THR A 249 -16.65 -5.10 5.17
N LEU A 250 -17.75 -4.37 5.39
CA LEU A 250 -18.06 -3.18 4.60
C LEU A 250 -17.23 -1.98 5.09
N PRO A 251 -16.76 -1.10 4.18
CA PRO A 251 -16.08 0.13 4.58
C PRO A 251 -17.04 1.08 5.31
N ASP A 252 -16.66 1.52 6.51
CA ASP A 252 -17.45 2.47 7.31
C ASP A 252 -17.10 3.91 6.92
N TYR A 253 -18.03 4.59 6.25
CA TYR A 253 -17.85 5.99 5.83
C TYR A 253 -17.83 6.98 7.00
N LYS A 254 -18.28 6.57 8.19
CA LYS A 254 -18.34 7.45 9.38
C LYS A 254 -16.97 7.95 9.83
N ILE A 255 -15.89 7.24 9.47
CA ILE A 255 -14.49 7.64 9.71
C ILE A 255 -14.17 9.01 9.08
N PHE A 256 -14.88 9.42 8.02
CA PHE A 256 -14.75 10.76 7.45
C PHE A 256 -15.57 11.84 8.17
N MET A 257 -16.44 11.43 9.11
CA MET A 257 -17.42 12.25 9.82
C MET A 257 -17.14 12.33 11.33
N ASP A 258 -15.92 11.99 11.77
CA ASP A 258 -15.44 12.00 13.18
C ASP A 258 -15.38 13.41 13.84
N GLY A 259 -16.09 14.40 13.30
CA GLY A 259 -16.21 15.76 13.84
C GLY A 259 -14.98 16.67 13.66
N THR A 260 -13.76 16.12 13.68
CA THR A 260 -12.51 16.87 13.47
C THR A 260 -12.17 17.13 12.00
N GLY A 261 -12.73 16.33 11.08
CA GLY A 261 -12.42 16.40 9.64
C GLY A 261 -10.98 16.00 9.25
N ALA A 262 -10.12 15.66 10.22
CA ALA A 262 -8.70 15.38 9.99
C ALA A 262 -8.46 14.20 9.04
N MET A 263 -9.26 13.13 9.15
CA MET A 263 -9.25 11.99 8.22
C MET A 263 -9.62 12.40 6.80
N ALA A 264 -10.69 13.18 6.61
CA ALA A 264 -11.12 13.65 5.30
C ALA A 264 -10.07 14.56 4.64
N LEU A 265 -9.51 15.51 5.40
CA LEU A 265 -8.44 16.40 4.93
C LEU A 265 -7.15 15.63 4.59
N THR A 266 -6.79 14.64 5.40
CA THR A 266 -5.62 13.77 5.15
C THR A 266 -5.81 12.96 3.87
N THR A 267 -6.97 12.34 3.67
CA THR A 267 -7.28 11.58 2.45
C THR A 267 -7.32 12.46 1.21
N ALA A 268 -7.90 13.67 1.29
CA ALA A 268 -7.85 14.65 0.20
C ALA A 268 -6.41 15.10 -0.12
N GLY A 269 -5.59 15.34 0.91
CA GLY A 269 -4.17 15.67 0.75
C GLY A 269 -3.35 14.55 0.10
N VAL A 270 -3.59 13.30 0.48
CA VAL A 270 -2.97 12.11 -0.15
C VAL A 270 -3.42 11.95 -1.60
N LEU A 271 -4.70 12.17 -1.91
CA LEU A 271 -5.22 12.13 -3.28
C LEU A 271 -4.54 13.18 -4.19
N LEU A 272 -4.47 14.43 -3.74
CA LEU A 272 -3.78 15.51 -4.48
C LEU A 272 -2.29 15.22 -4.64
N THR A 273 -1.66 14.66 -3.61
CA THR A 273 -0.26 14.23 -3.62
C THR A 273 -0.02 13.13 -4.65
N ASP A 274 -0.90 12.13 -4.74
CA ASP A 274 -0.79 11.06 -5.73
C ASP A 274 -0.99 11.57 -7.16
N LEU A 275 -1.98 12.43 -7.40
CA LEU A 275 -2.18 13.08 -8.71
C LEU A 275 -0.93 13.86 -9.14
N ALA A 276 -0.30 14.59 -8.22
CA ALA A 276 0.97 15.28 -8.48
C ALA A 276 2.12 14.31 -8.77
N TYR A 277 2.19 13.16 -8.09
CA TYR A 277 3.20 12.13 -8.36
C TYR A 277 3.03 11.44 -9.72
N PHE A 278 1.79 11.21 -10.16
CA PHE A 278 1.52 10.54 -11.44
C PHE A 278 2.07 11.29 -12.65
N ILE A 279 2.03 12.63 -12.63
CA ILE A 279 2.42 13.45 -13.79
C ILE A 279 3.90 13.21 -14.18
N PRO A 280 4.91 13.41 -13.30
CA PRO A 280 6.29 13.07 -13.64
C PRO A 280 6.49 11.60 -14.00
N ILE A 281 5.90 10.65 -13.26
CA ILE A 281 6.12 9.21 -13.47
C ILE A 281 5.71 8.79 -14.88
N THR A 282 4.55 9.25 -15.36
CA THR A 282 4.01 8.87 -16.67
C THR A 282 4.63 9.67 -17.82
N TYR A 283 4.87 10.98 -17.63
CA TYR A 283 5.28 11.85 -18.74
C TYR A 283 6.79 12.01 -18.91
N THR A 284 7.63 11.71 -17.91
CA THR A 284 9.10 11.87 -18.02
C THR A 284 9.71 11.10 -19.21
N PRO A 285 9.34 9.84 -19.51
CA PRO A 285 9.90 9.13 -20.66
C PRO A 285 9.54 9.80 -22.00
N ARG A 286 8.26 10.19 -22.20
CA ARG A 286 7.81 10.87 -23.42
C ARG A 286 8.46 12.25 -23.57
N TYR A 287 8.52 13.02 -22.48
CA TYR A 287 9.21 14.31 -22.43
C TYR A 287 10.69 14.21 -22.86
N TYR A 288 11.40 13.17 -22.42
CA TYR A 288 12.78 12.95 -22.85
C TYR A 288 12.89 12.64 -24.36
N ILE A 289 12.00 11.79 -24.89
CA ILE A 289 11.97 11.41 -26.31
C ILE A 289 11.67 12.63 -27.18
N ASP A 290 10.60 13.38 -26.87
CA ASP A 290 10.19 14.60 -27.59
C ASP A 290 11.31 15.64 -27.59
N ARG A 291 11.91 15.92 -26.42
CA ARG A 291 12.96 16.93 -26.28
C ARG A 291 14.25 16.57 -27.01
N GLN A 292 14.54 15.28 -27.17
CA GLN A 292 15.71 14.80 -27.90
C GLN A 292 15.43 14.54 -29.40
N ASN A 293 14.20 14.79 -29.88
CA ASN A 293 13.74 14.44 -31.23
C ASN A 293 14.03 12.97 -31.60
N LEU A 294 13.95 12.07 -30.62
CA LEU A 294 14.19 10.65 -30.81
C LEU A 294 12.94 9.98 -31.37
N SER A 295 13.11 8.93 -32.19
CA SER A 295 11.99 8.11 -32.64
C SER A 295 11.59 7.09 -31.57
N ASP A 296 10.29 6.82 -31.47
CA ASP A 296 9.76 5.77 -30.58
C ASP A 296 10.28 4.37 -30.96
N ASP A 297 10.70 4.15 -32.21
CA ASP A 297 11.11 2.84 -32.74
C ASP A 297 12.22 2.17 -31.90
N GLU A 298 13.19 2.95 -31.39
CA GLU A 298 14.32 2.42 -30.62
C GLU A 298 14.06 2.17 -29.12
N ALA A 299 12.82 2.33 -28.63
CA ALA A 299 12.45 2.29 -27.21
C ALA A 299 12.99 1.11 -26.37
N LEU A 300 13.26 -0.06 -26.97
CA LEU A 300 13.79 -1.23 -26.26
C LEU A 300 15.32 -1.41 -26.34
N THR A 301 16.01 -0.89 -27.35
CA THR A 301 17.42 -1.28 -27.65
C THR A 301 18.32 -0.19 -28.22
N GLY A 302 17.83 1.04 -28.41
CA GLY A 302 18.65 2.17 -28.91
C GLY A 302 18.56 3.41 -28.02
N SER A 303 18.71 4.60 -28.61
CA SER A 303 18.88 5.86 -27.87
C SER A 303 17.68 6.20 -26.98
N SER A 304 16.47 5.85 -27.44
CA SER A 304 15.21 6.03 -26.71
C SER A 304 15.07 5.11 -25.48
N ALA A 305 15.91 4.07 -25.34
CA ALA A 305 15.89 3.19 -24.16
C ALA A 305 16.30 3.92 -22.87
N PHE A 306 17.11 4.98 -22.96
CA PHE A 306 17.47 5.81 -21.80
C PHE A 306 16.23 6.45 -21.16
N ALA A 307 15.23 6.84 -21.97
CA ALA A 307 13.96 7.40 -21.48
C ALA A 307 13.21 6.46 -20.50
N TYR A 308 13.37 5.14 -20.68
CA TYR A 308 12.80 4.12 -19.78
C TYR A 308 13.75 3.79 -18.62
N GLN A 309 15.07 3.87 -18.83
CA GLN A 309 16.06 3.79 -17.75
C GLN A 309 15.90 4.94 -16.74
N LEU A 310 15.48 6.13 -17.17
CA LEU A 310 15.10 7.24 -16.30
C LEU A 310 14.05 6.85 -15.25
N LEU A 311 13.04 6.05 -15.63
CA LEU A 311 12.04 5.52 -14.68
C LEU A 311 12.64 4.49 -13.71
N ALA A 312 13.60 3.66 -14.16
CA ALA A 312 14.34 2.76 -13.29
C ALA A 312 15.23 3.52 -12.28
N ILE A 313 15.88 4.61 -12.71
CA ILE A 313 16.64 5.53 -11.83
C ILE A 313 15.71 6.19 -10.80
N LEU A 314 14.53 6.65 -11.21
CA LEU A 314 13.50 7.20 -10.32
C LEU A 314 13.09 6.19 -9.24
N ASN A 315 12.84 4.94 -9.63
CA ASN A 315 12.47 3.87 -8.70
C ASN A 315 13.63 3.51 -7.75
N ALA A 316 14.88 3.47 -8.24
CA ALA A 316 16.07 3.23 -7.42
C ALA A 316 16.28 4.36 -6.38
N ALA A 317 16.14 5.63 -6.79
CA ALA A 317 16.18 6.77 -5.87
C ALA A 317 15.04 6.70 -4.83
N SER A 318 13.83 6.27 -5.23
CA SER A 318 12.70 6.07 -4.32
C SER A 318 12.92 4.95 -3.31
N CYS A 319 13.71 3.92 -3.62
CA CYS A 319 14.11 2.91 -2.63
C CYS A 319 14.92 3.53 -1.47
N VAL A 320 15.92 4.37 -1.80
CA VAL A 320 16.72 5.08 -0.78
C VAL A 320 15.85 6.09 -0.02
N GLY A 321 15.01 6.83 -0.75
CA GLY A 321 14.02 7.74 -0.17
C GLY A 321 13.14 7.06 0.87
N ARG A 322 12.48 5.93 0.53
CA ARG A 322 11.58 5.18 1.44
C ARG A 322 12.25 4.76 2.75
N TYR A 323 13.52 4.38 2.71
CA TYR A 323 14.30 4.09 3.92
C TYR A 323 14.46 5.34 4.80
N VAL A 324 14.92 6.45 4.21
CA VAL A 324 15.16 7.71 4.93
C VAL A 324 13.85 8.31 5.46
N ALA A 325 12.76 8.30 4.67
CA ALA A 325 11.43 8.68 5.14
C ALA A 325 10.94 7.80 6.29
N GLY A 326 11.26 6.51 6.29
CA GLY A 326 10.88 5.61 7.37
C GLY A 326 11.49 6.04 8.70
N ASP A 327 12.81 6.19 8.72
CA ASP A 327 13.54 6.65 9.90
C ASP A 327 13.15 8.09 10.31
N MET A 328 12.98 9.00 9.35
CA MET A 328 12.53 10.38 9.63
C MET A 328 11.10 10.44 10.18
N ALA A 329 10.17 9.63 9.66
CA ALA A 329 8.76 9.64 10.07
C ALA A 329 8.56 9.11 11.50
N ASP A 330 9.40 8.18 11.94
CA ASP A 330 9.38 7.66 13.31
C ASP A 330 10.07 8.64 14.30
N ARG A 331 11.03 9.46 13.85
CA ARG A 331 11.74 10.45 14.71
C ARG A 331 11.09 11.83 14.78
N PHE A 332 10.72 12.41 13.64
CA PHE A 332 10.25 13.80 13.51
C PHE A 332 8.72 13.89 13.37
N GLY A 333 8.03 12.76 13.31
CA GLY A 333 6.60 12.68 13.08
C GLY A 333 6.24 12.57 11.60
N ARG A 334 5.10 11.92 11.37
CA ARG A 334 4.68 11.42 10.06
C ARG A 334 4.20 12.53 9.12
N TYR A 335 3.40 13.47 9.65
CA TYR A 335 2.96 14.67 8.92
C TYR A 335 4.12 15.61 8.60
N ASN A 336 5.03 15.86 9.55
CA ASN A 336 6.21 16.71 9.33
C ASN A 336 7.09 16.14 8.21
N THR A 337 7.33 14.82 8.22
CA THR A 337 8.07 14.15 7.15
C THR A 337 7.37 14.31 5.81
N MET A 338 6.05 14.09 5.73
CA MET A 338 5.27 14.30 4.50
C MET A 338 5.35 15.74 3.96
N ILE A 339 5.33 16.76 4.83
CA ILE A 339 5.48 18.17 4.42
C ILE A 339 6.87 18.43 3.85
N VAL A 340 7.93 17.92 4.49
CA VAL A 340 9.31 18.01 4.00
C VAL A 340 9.46 17.31 2.63
N SER A 341 8.84 16.15 2.46
CA SER A 341 8.77 15.44 1.17
C SER A 341 8.15 16.29 0.07
N LEU A 342 6.96 16.83 0.32
CA LEU A 342 6.21 17.65 -0.64
C LEU A 342 6.97 18.93 -0.99
N PHE A 343 7.67 19.54 -0.03
CA PHE A 343 8.56 20.66 -0.28
C PHE A 343 9.69 20.29 -1.25
N PHE A 344 10.44 19.20 -1.00
CA PHE A 344 11.50 18.75 -1.91
C PHE A 344 10.98 18.32 -3.28
N CYS A 345 9.81 17.68 -3.37
CA CYS A 345 9.16 17.39 -4.65
C CYS A 345 8.84 18.68 -5.42
N THR A 346 8.27 19.68 -4.75
CA THR A 346 7.93 20.98 -5.35
C THR A 346 9.19 21.72 -5.83
N VAL A 347 10.24 21.75 -5.00
CA VAL A 347 11.55 22.33 -5.37
C VAL A 347 12.18 21.57 -6.54
N SER A 348 12.05 20.23 -6.61
CA SER A 348 12.60 19.47 -7.74
C SER A 348 11.90 19.78 -9.06
N VAL A 349 10.56 19.92 -9.06
CA VAL A 349 9.78 20.30 -10.24
C VAL A 349 10.07 21.74 -10.67
N LEU A 350 9.99 22.71 -9.75
CA LEU A 350 10.16 24.13 -10.07
C LEU A 350 11.63 24.54 -10.31
N GLY A 351 12.58 23.85 -9.68
CA GLY A 351 14.00 24.18 -9.73
C GLY A 351 14.82 23.42 -10.76
N PHE A 352 14.32 22.28 -11.27
CA PHE A 352 15.03 21.47 -12.27
C PHE A 352 14.18 21.13 -13.49
N TRP A 353 12.94 20.66 -13.35
CA TRP A 353 12.12 20.30 -14.52
C TRP A 353 11.57 21.53 -15.27
N LEU A 354 11.10 22.55 -14.56
CA LEU A 354 10.58 23.78 -15.19
C LEU A 354 11.68 24.59 -15.92
N PRO A 355 12.88 24.84 -15.36
CA PRO A 355 13.93 25.56 -16.08
C PRO A 355 14.46 24.80 -17.30
N ASP A 356 14.44 23.48 -17.25
CA ASP A 356 14.83 22.58 -18.35
C ASP A 356 13.86 22.64 -19.55
N ILE A 357 12.59 23.01 -19.32
CA ILE A 357 11.62 23.37 -20.35
C ILE A 357 11.84 24.80 -20.87
N LEU A 358 12.16 25.74 -19.97
CA LEU A 358 12.27 27.18 -20.29
C LEU A 358 13.60 27.58 -20.96
N ALA A 359 14.65 26.76 -20.82
CA ALA A 359 15.97 26.98 -21.40
C ALA A 359 16.32 25.85 -22.40
N PRO A 360 15.72 25.85 -23.61
CA PRO A 360 15.93 24.79 -24.61
C PRO A 360 17.37 24.75 -25.15
N ASP A 361 18.13 25.85 -25.06
CA ASP A 361 19.52 25.94 -25.54
C ASP A 361 20.55 25.19 -24.66
N LEU A 362 20.11 24.56 -23.56
CA LEU A 362 20.95 23.73 -22.70
C LEU A 362 20.95 22.27 -23.18
N ASP A 363 21.93 21.91 -24.02
CA ASP A 363 22.21 20.52 -24.46
C ASP A 363 22.54 19.52 -23.33
N SER A 364 22.43 19.91 -22.05
CA SER A 364 22.86 19.11 -20.91
C SER A 364 21.70 18.36 -20.25
N TYR A 365 21.73 17.03 -20.35
CA TYR A 365 20.84 16.08 -19.65
C TYR A 365 20.85 16.22 -18.12
N ALA A 366 21.77 17.00 -17.54
CA ALA A 366 21.99 17.11 -16.11
C ALA A 366 20.74 17.56 -15.34
N LEU A 367 19.95 18.49 -15.86
CA LEU A 367 18.75 18.99 -15.18
C LEU A 367 17.67 17.91 -15.06
N VAL A 368 17.38 17.16 -16.13
CA VAL A 368 16.45 16.02 -16.13
C VAL A 368 16.92 14.93 -15.15
N VAL A 369 18.20 14.58 -15.17
CA VAL A 369 18.75 13.54 -14.28
C VAL A 369 18.71 13.98 -12.81
N VAL A 370 19.07 15.23 -12.50
CA VAL A 370 19.00 15.77 -11.14
C VAL A 370 17.55 15.89 -10.66
N PHE A 371 16.63 16.32 -11.53
CA PHE A 371 15.19 16.29 -11.26
C PHE A 371 14.75 14.88 -10.85
N ILE A 372 15.08 13.86 -11.64
CA ILE A 372 14.65 12.48 -11.40
C ILE A 372 15.24 11.89 -10.13
N LEU A 373 16.50 12.17 -9.82
CA LEU A 373 17.14 11.73 -8.60
C LEU A 373 16.51 12.39 -7.36
N LEU A 374 16.30 13.72 -7.40
CA LEU A 374 15.70 14.46 -6.28
C LEU A 374 14.22 14.14 -6.11
N PHE A 375 13.44 14.09 -7.20
CA PHE A 375 12.02 13.74 -7.18
C PHE A 375 11.82 12.27 -6.80
N GLY A 376 12.64 11.36 -7.31
CA GLY A 376 12.63 9.94 -6.94
C GLY A 376 12.93 9.75 -5.46
N PHE A 377 13.96 10.41 -4.93
CA PHE A 377 14.29 10.42 -3.50
C PHE A 377 13.17 11.06 -2.66
N ALA A 378 12.63 12.21 -3.08
CA ALA A 378 11.59 12.96 -2.38
C ALA A 378 10.17 12.35 -2.51
N LYS A 379 9.96 11.38 -3.41
CA LYS A 379 8.80 10.48 -3.51
C LYS A 379 8.77 9.51 -2.31
N LEU A 380 8.51 10.12 -1.16
CA LEU A 380 8.55 9.57 0.18
C LEU A 380 7.10 9.25 0.59
N LYS A 381 6.68 7.99 0.47
CA LYS A 381 5.31 7.57 0.74
C LYS A 381 5.26 6.41 1.74
N ASN A 382 4.98 6.73 3.00
CA ASN A 382 4.70 5.76 4.08
C ASN A 382 3.25 5.94 4.57
N MET A 383 2.30 5.31 3.89
CA MET A 383 0.85 5.51 4.15
C MET A 383 0.38 4.92 5.48
N ASP A 384 0.88 3.74 5.86
CA ASP A 384 0.41 2.94 7.01
C ASP A 384 0.56 3.65 8.37
N GLY A 385 1.44 4.65 8.43
CA GLY A 385 1.68 5.45 9.61
C GLY A 385 0.70 6.61 9.78
N ILE A 386 0.24 7.23 8.69
CA ILE A 386 -0.45 8.53 8.72
C ILE A 386 -1.89 8.35 9.23
N MET A 387 -2.60 7.32 8.77
CA MET A 387 -4.02 7.11 9.13
C MET A 387 -4.26 6.86 10.63
N ARG A 388 -3.30 6.29 11.39
CA ARG A 388 -3.44 6.19 12.86
C ARG A 388 -2.96 7.43 13.62
N ALA A 389 -2.20 8.32 12.98
CA ALA A 389 -1.84 9.62 13.53
C ALA A 389 -2.98 10.65 13.36
N ALA A 390 -3.83 10.48 12.34
CA ALA A 390 -5.04 11.25 12.11
C ALA A 390 -6.22 10.93 13.07
N LEU A 391 -6.14 9.79 13.76
CA LEU A 391 -7.14 9.26 14.70
C LEU A 391 -6.74 9.48 16.19
N ARG A 392 -5.79 10.38 16.43
CA ARG A 392 -5.32 10.83 17.76
C ARG A 392 -5.27 12.34 17.78
#